data_AF-A0A2E6YCV9-F1
#
_entry.id   AF-A0A2E6YCV9-F1
#
_cell.length_a   1.000
_cell.length_b   1.000
_cell.length_c   1.000
_cell.angle_alpha   90.00
_cell.angle_beta   90.00
_cell.angle_gamma   90.00
#
_symmetry.space_group_name_H-M   'P 1'
#
loop_
_entity.id
_entity.type
_entity.pdbx_description
1 polymer ?
#
loop_
_entity_poly.entity_id
_entity_poly.type
_entity_poly.pdbx_seq_one_letter_code
_entity_poly.pdbx_strand_id
1 'polypeptide(L)' 'MDNNNFENWGRKLSALLPESASQMKQDIEKNIKFLVKDAINRMDLVERSELEELKSKQVNKLDDLQQRIEELEEKIK' A
#
# COMPACT_ATOMS: atom_id res chain seq x y z
N MET A 1 11.26 1.50 5.59
CA MET A 1 11.13 1.78 4.14
C MET A 1 12.40 2.48 3.68
N ASP A 2 13.07 1.96 2.65
CA ASP A 2 14.33 2.54 2.18
C ASP A 2 14.11 3.90 1.52
N ASN A 3 14.86 4.90 1.98
CA ASN A 3 14.82 6.29 1.51
C ASN A 3 15.08 6.40 -0.02
N ASN A 4 15.72 5.39 -0.60
CA ASN A 4 16.05 5.28 -2.03
C ASN A 4 14.83 5.18 -2.95
N ASN A 5 13.72 4.60 -2.50
CA ASN A 5 12.52 4.46 -3.35
C ASN A 5 11.80 5.80 -3.54
N PHE A 6 11.78 6.64 -2.49
CA PHE A 6 11.17 7.98 -2.53
C PHE A 6 11.94 8.95 -3.43
N GLU A 7 13.27 8.90 -3.38
CA GLU A 7 14.09 9.70 -4.31
C GLU A 7 13.83 9.31 -5.76
N ASN A 8 13.67 8.01 -6.03
CA ASN A 8 13.40 7.51 -7.37
C ASN A 8 12.04 7.98 -7.90
N TRP A 9 10.99 7.98 -7.07
CA TRP A 9 9.68 8.52 -7.44
C TRP A 9 9.71 10.03 -7.70
N GLY A 10 10.40 10.80 -6.84
CA GLY A 10 10.60 12.23 -7.06
C GLY A 10 11.32 12.52 -8.39
N ARG A 11 12.35 11.75 -8.74
CA ARG A 11 13.05 11.88 -10.02
C ARG A 11 12.18 11.53 -11.22
N LYS A 12 11.40 10.43 -11.14
CA LYS A 12 10.48 10.02 -12.22
C LYS A 12 9.39 11.06 -12.48
N LEU A 13 8.80 11.62 -11.42
CA LEU A 13 7.79 12.67 -11.55
C LEU A 13 8.39 13.97 -12.07
N SER A 14 9.60 14.32 -11.64
CA SER A 14 10.33 15.50 -12.14
C SER A 14 10.78 15.36 -13.60
N ALA A 15 10.96 14.14 -14.09
CA ALA A 15 11.31 13.85 -15.49
C ALA A 15 10.11 14.00 -16.45
N LEU A 16 8.88 14.05 -15.94
CA LEU A 16 7.67 14.32 -16.73
C LEU A 16 7.35 15.81 -16.86
N LEU A 17 8.17 16.69 -16.26
CA LEU A 17 7.96 18.14 -16.31
C LEU A 17 8.35 18.70 -17.69
N PRO A 18 7.58 19.64 -18.25
CA PRO A 18 7.92 20.29 -19.52
C PRO A 18 9.23 21.08 -19.41
N GLU A 19 10.00 21.18 -20.51
CA GLU A 19 11.27 21.91 -20.54
C GLU A 19 11.15 23.39 -20.14
N SER A 20 9.99 24.00 -20.35
CA SER A 20 9.69 25.38 -19.91
C SER A 20 9.74 25.55 -18.39
N ALA A 21 9.64 24.47 -17.62
CA ALA A 21 9.74 24.47 -16.15
C ALA A 21 11.17 24.14 -15.65
N SER A 22 12.17 23.99 -16.54
CA SER A 22 13.52 23.55 -16.18
C SER A 22 14.21 24.47 -15.16
N GLN A 23 13.96 25.78 -15.21
CA GLN A 23 14.45 26.76 -14.22
C GLN A 23 13.84 26.60 -12.82
N MET A 24 12.65 26.03 -12.71
CA MET A 24 11.95 25.75 -11.44
C MET A 24 12.00 24.27 -11.06
N LYS A 25 12.72 23.44 -11.82
CA LYS A 25 12.75 21.98 -11.66
C LYS A 25 13.11 21.55 -10.24
N GLN A 26 14.08 22.22 -9.62
CA GLN A 26 14.52 21.90 -8.26
C GLN A 26 13.43 22.18 -7.20
N ASP A 27 12.71 23.30 -7.33
CA ASP A 27 11.63 23.65 -6.41
C ASP A 27 10.42 22.72 -6.59
N ILE A 28 10.10 22.38 -7.85
CA ILE A 28 9.04 21.42 -8.17
C ILE A 28 9.41 20.03 -7.64
N GLU A 29 10.64 19.56 -7.83
CA GLU A 29 11.11 18.27 -7.30
C GLU A 29 10.99 18.22 -5.77
N LYS A 30 11.37 19.30 -5.09
CA LYS A 30 11.25 19.42 -3.62
C LYS A 30 9.79 19.35 -3.16
N ASN A 31 8.90 20.07 -3.85
CA ASN A 31 7.47 20.08 -3.52
C ASN A 31 6.80 18.73 -3.81
N ILE A 32 7.13 18.08 -4.93
CA ILE A 32 6.63 16.74 -5.27
C ILE A 32 7.09 15.72 -4.22
N LYS A 33 8.36 15.74 -3.82
CA LYS A 33 8.87 14.84 -2.77
C LYS A 33 8.11 15.04 -1.45
N PHE A 34 7.80 16.28 -1.10
CA PHE A 34 7.02 16.59 0.09
C PHE A 34 5.59 16.07 -0.01
N LEU A 35 4.89 16.34 -1.12
CA LEU A 35 3.53 15.86 -1.36
C LEU A 35 3.42 14.33 -1.35
N VAL A 36 4.39 13.62 -1.95
CA VAL A 36 4.42 12.16 -1.95
C VAL A 36 4.64 11.62 -0.54
N LYS A 37 5.55 12.21 0.23
CA LYS A 37 5.75 11.83 1.65
C LYS A 37 4.50 12.09 2.48
N ASP A 38 3.86 13.24 2.31
CA ASP A 38 2.64 13.61 3.04
C ASP A 38 1.46 12.69 2.68
N ALA A 39 1.25 12.39 1.39
CA ALA A 39 0.21 11.47 0.94
C ALA A 39 0.39 10.07 1.53
N ILE A 40 1.63 9.57 1.60
CA ILE A 40 1.95 8.26 2.18
C ILE A 40 1.74 8.27 3.69
N ASN A 41 2.17 9.32 4.40
CA ASN A 41 1.92 9.46 5.83
C ASN A 41 0.42 9.56 6.17
N ARG A 42 -0.40 10.04 5.23
CA ARG A 42 -1.88 10.10 5.35
C ARG A 42 -2.57 8.82 4.90
N MET A 43 -1.90 7.92 4.20
CA MET A 43 -2.43 6.59 3.92
C MET A 43 -2.38 5.80 5.23
N ASP A 44 -3.46 5.08 5.53
CA ASP A 44 -3.50 4.10 6.63
C ASP A 44 -2.63 2.90 6.24
N LEU A 45 -1.31 3.12 6.28
CA LEU A 45 -0.32 2.13 5.93
C LEU A 45 -0.28 1.09 7.04
N VAL A 46 -1.02 0.00 6.87
CA VAL A 46 -0.83 -1.20 7.68
C VAL A 46 0.55 -1.79 7.37
N GLU A 47 1.26 -2.19 8.41
CA GLU A 47 2.50 -2.92 8.20
C GLU A 47 2.20 -4.23 7.46
N ARG A 48 3.16 -4.70 6.66
CA ARG A 48 2.99 -5.96 5.93
C ARG A 48 2.69 -7.14 6.88
N SER A 49 3.26 -7.11 8.09
CA SER A 49 2.99 -8.05 9.18
C SER A 49 1.49 -8.08 9.56
N GLU A 50 0.88 -6.91 9.73
CA GLU A 50 -0.53 -6.78 10.11
C GLU A 50 -1.47 -7.26 8.99
N LEU A 51 -1.10 -7.00 7.73
CA LEU A 51 -1.84 -7.50 6.57
C LEU A 51 -1.79 -9.03 6.48
N GLU A 52 -0.62 -9.64 6.70
CA GLU A 52 -0.48 -11.10 6.70
C GLU A 52 -1.22 -11.73 7.90
N GLU A 53 -1.22 -11.09 9.07
CA GLU A 53 -1.99 -11.53 10.23
C GLU A 53 -3.50 -11.49 9.96
N LEU A 54 -3.99 -10.39 9.36
CA LEU A 54 -5.41 -10.25 8.99
C LEU A 54 -5.83 -11.33 7.98
N LYS A 55 -4.98 -11.60 6.99
CA LYS A 55 -5.21 -12.64 5.99
C LYS A 55 -5.27 -14.02 6.63
N SER A 56 -4.34 -14.35 7.53
CA SER A 56 -4.37 -15.62 8.26
C SER A 56 -5.65 -15.78 9.09
N LYS A 57 -6.08 -14.73 9.81
CA LYS A 57 -7.35 -14.74 10.56
C LYS A 57 -8.56 -14.99 9.66
N GLN A 58 -8.59 -14.39 8.47
CA GLN A 58 -9.68 -14.60 7.52
C GLN A 58 -9.70 -16.04 6.98
N VAL A 59 -8.54 -16.60 6.62
CA VAL A 59 -8.43 -17.99 6.15
C VAL A 59 -8.92 -18.95 7.24
N ASN A 60 -8.44 -18.81 8.47
CA ASN A 60 -8.86 -19.67 9.58
C ASN A 60 -10.37 -19.59 9.85
N LYS A 61 -10.95 -18.39 9.72
CA LYS A 61 -12.39 -18.20 9.90
C LYS A 61 -13.21 -18.86 8.79
N LEU A 62 -12.70 -18.87 7.56
CA LEU A 62 -13.34 -19.57 6.45
C LEU A 62 -13.29 -21.08 6.65
N ASP A 63 -12.14 -21.61 7.08
CA ASP A 63 -11.98 -23.05 7.37
C ASP A 63 -12.93 -23.51 8.50
N ASP A 64 -13.04 -22.75 9.59
CA ASP A 64 -13.97 -23.04 10.70
C ASP A 64 -15.43 -23.05 10.22
N LEU A 65 -15.81 -22.06 9.39
CA LEU A 65 -17.16 -22.00 8.83
C LEU A 65 -17.43 -23.17 7.88
N GLN A 66 -16.44 -23.60 7.09
CA GLN A 66 -16.57 -24.75 6.20
C GLN A 66 -16.79 -26.04 6.99
N GLN A 67 -15.97 -26.31 8.01
CA GLN A 67 -16.15 -27.47 8.88
C GLN A 67 -17.53 -27.48 9.53
N ARG A 68 -18.00 -26.32 10.00
CA ARG A 68 -19.29 -26.21 10.65
C ARG A 68 -20.46 -26.44 9.70
N ILE A 69 -20.30 -26.07 8.43
CA ILE A 69 -21.28 -26.38 7.38
C ILE A 69 -21.29 -27.89 7.11
N GLU A 70 -20.13 -28.53 6.95
CA GLU A 70 -20.03 -29.98 6.73
C GLU A 70 -20.68 -30.78 7.87
N GLU A 71 -20.40 -30.42 9.12
CA GLU A 71 -21.03 -31.05 10.30
C GLU A 71 -22.55 -30.88 10.31
N LEU A 72 -23.07 -29.74 9.84
CA LEU A 72 -24.50 -29.49 9.77
C LEU A 72 -25.14 -30.26 8.61
N GLU A 73 -24.46 -30.36 7.47
CA GLU A 73 -24.89 -31.16 6.33
C GLU A 73 -24.94 -32.65 6.67
N GLU A 74 -23.97 -33.17 7.43
CA GLU A 74 -23.98 -34.55 7.91
C GLU A 74 -25.15 -34.84 8.86
N LYS A 75 -25.57 -33.87 9.68
CA LYS A 75 -26.71 -34.01 10.60
C LYS A 75 -28.07 -33.96 9.91
N ILE A 76 -28.13 -33.41 8.69
CA ILE A 76 -29.36 -33.31 7.89
C ILE A 76 -29.52 -34.53 6.95
N LYS A 77 -28.43 -35.24 6.66
CA LYS A 77 -28.41 -36.48 5.88
C LYS A 77 -28.91 -37.68 6.67
#